data_AF-A0A365L2D2-F1
#
_entry.id   AF-A0A365L2D2-F1
#
_cell.length_a   1.000
_cell.length_b   1.000
_cell.length_c   1.000
_cell.angle_alpha   90.00
_cell.angle_beta   90.00
_cell.angle_gamma   90.00
#
_symmetry.space_group_name_H-M   'P 1'
#
loop_
_entity.id
_entity.type
_entity.pdbx_description
1 polymer ?
#
loop_
_entity_poly.entity_id
_entity_poly.type
_entity_poly.pdbx_seq_one_letter_code
_entity_poly.pdbx_strand_id
1 'polypeptide(L)'
;MRYLQYKGVVEREYKMSLKKIMHQLCVTENLNAVNGAKKLGIAKEIFVYWRRYFRLEERQLLFDQTINDLKESQSPFTDEAGKENTKPNIAMPPSNTIDELEDVVDALIGYYKHIHYTSGGLSLQTAKLPLYEFSKTVIVDYKNGELAKELQKES
;
A
#
# COMPACT_ATOMS: atom_id res chain seq x y z
N MET A 1 -19.91 19.41 8.70
CA MET A 1 -18.85 19.89 9.61
C MET A 1 -19.53 20.39 10.88
N ARG A 2 -19.12 19.96 12.08
CA ARG A 2 -19.61 20.54 13.35
C ARG A 2 -18.86 21.85 13.65
N TYR A 3 -19.47 22.75 14.44
CA TYR A 3 -18.89 24.03 14.88
C TYR A 3 -18.63 25.09 13.79
N LEU A 4 -19.55 25.26 12.83
CA LEU A 4 -19.43 26.29 11.78
C LEU A 4 -19.34 27.73 12.32
N GLN A 5 -19.98 28.00 13.45
CA GLN A 5 -19.97 29.34 14.06
C GLN A 5 -18.55 29.80 14.41
N TYR A 6 -17.73 28.90 14.96
CA TYR A 6 -16.33 29.18 15.28
C TYR A 6 -15.45 29.26 14.04
N LYS A 7 -15.75 28.48 12.99
CA LYS A 7 -15.03 28.55 11.71
C LYS A 7 -15.08 29.96 11.13
N GLY A 8 -16.27 30.55 11.04
CA GLY A 8 -16.45 31.89 10.45
C GLY A 8 -15.81 33.02 11.27
N VAL A 9 -15.60 32.83 12.56
CA VAL A 9 -14.86 33.78 13.41
C VAL A 9 -13.36 33.67 13.15
N VAL A 10 -12.83 32.45 13.19
CA VAL A 10 -11.40 32.15 12.98
C VAL A 10 -10.95 32.56 11.58
N GLU A 11 -11.74 32.27 10.54
CA GLU A 11 -11.37 32.63 9.15
C GLU A 11 -11.36 34.15 8.93
N ARG A 12 -12.22 34.91 9.64
CA ARG A 12 -12.23 36.37 9.56
C ARG A 12 -11.04 36.99 10.30
N GLU A 13 -10.71 36.47 11.47
CA GLU A 13 -9.58 36.97 12.28
C GLU A 13 -8.24 36.75 11.58
N TYR A 14 -8.04 35.56 11.01
CA TYR A 14 -6.79 35.19 10.36
C TYR A 14 -6.75 35.48 8.85
N LYS A 15 -7.87 35.94 8.24
CA LYS A 15 -8.02 36.18 6.79
C LYS A 15 -7.58 35.02 5.88
N MET A 16 -7.62 33.80 6.42
CA MET A 16 -7.17 32.58 5.75
C MET A 16 -8.26 31.51 5.90
N SER A 17 -8.27 30.53 5.01
CA SER A 17 -9.17 29.39 5.17
C SER A 17 -8.77 28.56 6.37
N LEU A 18 -9.75 28.00 7.08
CA LEU A 18 -9.52 27.18 8.26
C LEU A 18 -8.57 26.02 7.98
N LYS A 19 -8.63 25.43 6.77
CA LYS A 19 -7.70 24.38 6.33
C LYS A 19 -6.25 24.86 6.36
N LYS A 20 -5.95 26.06 5.82
CA LYS A 20 -4.59 26.62 5.81
C LYS A 20 -4.11 26.93 7.22
N ILE A 21 -4.97 27.52 8.04
CA ILE A 21 -4.67 27.84 9.44
C ILE A 21 -4.32 26.56 10.21
N MET A 22 -5.18 25.54 10.12
CA MET A 22 -4.95 24.27 10.79
C MET A 22 -3.68 23.57 10.30
N HIS A 23 -3.42 23.61 8.99
CA HIS A 23 -2.18 23.06 8.42
C HIS A 23 -0.96 23.79 8.98
N GLN A 24 -0.95 25.12 9.00
CA GLN A 24 0.16 25.89 9.56
C GLN A 24 0.40 25.53 11.04
N LEU A 25 -0.65 25.50 11.85
CA LEU A 25 -0.53 25.22 13.29
C LEU A 25 -0.09 23.78 13.58
N CYS A 26 -0.63 22.81 12.85
CA CYS A 26 -0.38 21.39 13.13
C CYS A 26 0.85 20.83 12.42
N VAL A 27 1.16 21.32 11.21
CA VAL A 27 2.24 20.78 10.36
C VAL A 27 3.47 21.68 10.40
N THR A 28 3.30 23.00 10.24
CA THR A 28 4.45 23.92 10.18
C THR A 28 4.97 24.28 11.57
N GLU A 29 4.07 24.57 12.51
CA GLU A 29 4.43 24.99 13.88
C GLU A 29 4.41 23.83 14.89
N ASN A 30 3.97 22.64 14.46
CA ASN A 30 3.88 21.41 15.26
C ASN A 30 3.23 21.60 16.65
N LEU A 31 2.17 22.42 16.72
CA LEU A 31 1.51 22.72 17.98
C LEU A 31 0.62 21.57 18.45
N ASN A 32 0.69 21.28 19.76
CA ASN A 32 -0.23 20.35 20.40
C ASN A 32 -1.66 20.91 20.46
N ALA A 33 -2.64 20.05 20.73
CA ALA A 33 -4.05 20.45 20.71
C ALA A 33 -4.43 21.53 21.73
N VAL A 34 -3.71 21.63 22.85
CA VAL A 34 -3.97 22.63 23.90
C VAL A 34 -3.46 24.00 23.46
N ASN A 35 -2.23 24.05 22.97
CA ASN A 35 -1.58 25.28 22.51
C ASN A 35 -2.24 25.81 21.23
N GLY A 36 -2.60 24.93 20.30
CA GLY A 36 -3.32 25.29 19.09
C GLY A 36 -4.71 25.86 19.38
N ALA A 37 -5.44 25.26 20.32
CA ALA A 37 -6.74 25.78 20.76
C ALA A 37 -6.62 27.14 21.46
N LYS A 38 -5.60 27.31 22.32
CA LYS A 38 -5.32 28.58 23.00
C LYS A 38 -4.96 29.70 22.00
N LYS A 39 -4.16 29.39 20.98
CA LYS A 39 -3.76 30.35 19.93
C LYS A 39 -4.96 30.79 19.07
N LEU A 40 -5.91 29.90 18.84
CA LEU A 40 -7.14 30.19 18.10
C LEU A 40 -8.29 30.72 18.95
N GLY A 41 -8.13 30.83 20.28
CA GLY A 41 -9.21 31.27 21.18
C GLY A 41 -10.43 30.35 21.21
N ILE A 42 -10.25 29.05 20.94
CA ILE A 42 -11.33 28.06 20.87
C ILE A 42 -11.20 26.98 21.94
N ALA A 43 -12.29 26.25 22.20
CA ALA A 43 -12.25 25.07 23.04
C ALA A 43 -11.39 23.96 22.42
N LYS A 44 -10.66 23.22 23.25
CA LYS A 44 -9.76 22.12 22.85
C LYS A 44 -10.47 21.08 21.98
N GLU A 45 -11.72 20.75 22.29
CA GLU A 45 -12.51 19.76 21.56
C GLU A 45 -12.76 20.18 20.10
N ILE A 46 -12.98 21.47 19.87
CA ILE A 46 -13.18 22.03 18.52
C ILE A 46 -11.89 21.90 17.72
N PHE A 47 -10.74 22.23 18.34
CA PHE A 47 -9.44 22.08 17.70
C PHE A 47 -9.14 20.62 17.33
N VAL A 48 -9.36 19.69 18.26
CA VAL A 48 -9.17 18.24 18.01
C VAL A 48 -10.10 17.74 16.90
N TYR A 49 -11.36 18.18 16.90
CA TYR A 49 -12.31 17.84 15.85
C TYR A 49 -11.83 18.34 14.47
N TRP A 50 -11.37 19.58 14.37
CA TRP A 50 -10.84 20.12 13.11
C TRP A 50 -9.55 19.44 12.67
N ARG A 51 -8.64 19.14 13.61
CA ARG A 51 -7.40 18.42 13.30
C ARG A 51 -7.69 17.06 12.67
N ARG A 52 -8.65 16.32 13.22
CA ARG A 52 -9.14 15.04 12.66
C ARG A 52 -9.84 15.22 11.33
N TYR A 53 -10.72 16.22 11.22
CA TYR A 53 -11.46 16.50 9.98
C TYR A 53 -10.53 16.80 8.80
N PHE A 54 -9.44 17.53 9.03
CA PHE A 54 -8.44 17.85 8.01
C PHE A 54 -7.33 16.79 7.87
N ARG A 55 -7.42 15.67 8.59
CA ARG A 55 -6.43 14.59 8.61
C ARG A 55 -5.00 15.02 8.95
N LEU A 56 -4.85 15.95 9.89
CA LEU A 56 -3.55 16.50 10.31
C LEU A 56 -2.96 15.80 11.54
N GLU A 57 -3.37 14.56 11.78
CA GLU A 57 -2.72 13.69 12.77
C GLU A 57 -1.50 13.03 12.12
N GLU A 58 -0.41 12.88 12.89
CA GLU A 58 0.87 12.38 12.39
C GLU A 58 0.74 11.03 11.69
N ARG A 59 -0.02 10.09 12.26
CA ARG A 59 -0.31 8.79 11.63
C ARG A 59 -1.05 8.92 10.30
N GLN A 60 -1.94 9.90 10.16
CA GLN A 60 -2.71 10.10 8.92
C GLN A 60 -1.84 10.74 7.84
N LEU A 61 -0.95 11.66 8.21
CA LEU A 61 0.03 12.24 7.30
C LEU A 61 1.01 11.18 6.78
N LEU A 62 1.53 10.33 7.68
CA LEU A 62 2.38 9.20 7.30
C LEU A 62 1.64 8.23 6.37
N PHE A 63 0.38 7.92 6.67
CA PHE A 63 -0.45 7.08 5.80
C PHE A 63 -0.63 7.71 4.42
N ASP A 64 -0.99 8.99 4.36
CA ASP A 64 -1.20 9.71 3.11
C ASP A 64 0.10 9.81 2.28
N GLN A 65 1.27 9.94 2.94
CA GLN A 65 2.59 9.83 2.30
C GLN A 65 2.82 8.45 1.70
N THR A 66 2.68 7.37 2.50
CA THR A 66 2.84 6.00 1.97
C THR A 66 1.90 5.67 0.82
N ILE A 67 0.67 6.20 0.81
CA ILE A 67 -0.26 6.01 -0.32
C ILE A 67 0.23 6.74 -1.57
N ASN A 68 0.80 7.94 -1.43
CA ASN A 68 1.37 8.66 -2.57
C ASN A 68 2.61 7.94 -3.10
N ASP A 69 3.51 7.51 -2.22
CA ASP A 69 4.70 6.74 -2.60
C ASP A 69 4.31 5.44 -3.33
N LEU A 70 3.25 4.76 -2.85
CA LEU A 70 2.70 3.58 -3.52
C LEU A 70 2.16 3.89 -4.92
N LYS A 71 1.47 5.01 -5.11
CA LYS A 71 0.99 5.43 -6.44
C LYS A 71 2.13 5.75 -7.40
N GLU A 72 3.19 6.39 -6.92
CA GLU A 72 4.39 6.66 -7.74
C GLU A 72 5.13 5.37 -8.09
N SER A 73 5.19 4.40 -7.16
CA SER A 73 5.81 3.09 -7.38
C SER A 73 5.03 2.14 -8.29
N GLN A 74 3.77 2.45 -8.64
CA GLN A 74 3.00 1.69 -9.64
C GLN A 74 3.45 1.99 -11.09
N SER A 75 4.20 3.07 -11.32
CA SER A 75 4.65 3.53 -12.64
C SER A 75 5.64 2.61 -13.40
N PRO A 76 6.49 1.76 -12.79
CA PRO A 76 7.42 0.93 -13.57
C PRO A 76 6.80 -0.39 -14.05
N PHE A 77 5.70 -0.85 -13.45
CA PHE A 77 5.06 -2.12 -13.81
C PHE A 77 4.11 -2.01 -15.02
N THR A 78 3.89 -0.80 -15.54
CA THR A 78 3.00 -0.54 -16.67
C THR A 78 3.57 -1.02 -18.01
N ASP A 79 4.89 -1.04 -18.16
CA ASP A 79 5.52 -1.35 -19.46
C ASP A 79 5.65 -2.86 -19.71
N GLU A 80 5.65 -3.69 -18.65
CA GLU A 80 5.71 -5.15 -18.76
C GLU A 80 4.31 -5.80 -18.82
N ALA A 81 3.30 -5.19 -18.19
CA ALA A 81 1.93 -5.74 -18.13
C ALA A 81 1.13 -5.58 -19.44
N GLY A 82 1.64 -4.81 -20.42
CA GLY A 82 0.95 -4.54 -21.67
C GLY A 82 0.99 -5.68 -22.71
N LYS A 83 1.76 -6.75 -22.49
CA LYS A 83 2.04 -7.74 -23.56
C LYS A 83 1.42 -9.14 -23.44
N GLU A 84 0.82 -9.54 -22.32
CA GLU A 84 0.24 -10.88 -22.21
C GLU A 84 -1.19 -10.88 -21.67
N ASN A 85 -2.11 -10.57 -22.57
CA ASN A 85 -3.53 -10.85 -22.38
C ASN A 85 -3.81 -12.31 -22.71
N THR A 86 -3.70 -13.24 -21.76
CA THR A 86 -4.46 -14.49 -21.85
C THR A 86 -4.65 -15.06 -20.45
N LYS A 87 -5.90 -15.31 -20.04
CA LYS A 87 -6.16 -16.35 -19.03
C LYS A 87 -5.44 -17.60 -19.53
N PRO A 88 -4.49 -18.19 -18.80
CA PRO A 88 -3.76 -19.31 -19.33
C PRO A 88 -4.78 -20.44 -19.53
N ASN A 89 -5.05 -20.78 -20.78
CA ASN A 89 -5.86 -21.92 -21.15
C ASN A 89 -4.96 -23.14 -20.97
N ILE A 90 -4.69 -23.49 -19.71
CA ILE A 90 -3.83 -24.62 -19.38
C ILE A 90 -4.68 -25.86 -19.64
N ALA A 91 -4.52 -26.45 -20.83
CA ALA A 91 -4.91 -27.82 -21.06
C ALA A 91 -4.23 -28.66 -19.98
N MET A 92 -5.01 -29.48 -19.27
CA MET A 92 -4.52 -30.31 -18.17
C MET A 92 -3.28 -31.10 -18.64
N PRO A 93 -2.10 -30.89 -18.03
CA PRO A 93 -0.88 -31.49 -18.53
C PRO A 93 -0.99 -33.02 -18.50
N PRO A 94 -0.60 -33.72 -19.59
CA PRO A 94 -0.71 -35.17 -19.67
C PRO A 94 0.37 -35.91 -18.86
N SER A 95 1.40 -35.22 -18.35
CA SER A 95 2.56 -35.85 -17.71
C SER A 95 2.97 -35.15 -16.40
N ASN A 96 3.25 -35.94 -15.35
CA ASN A 96 3.60 -35.42 -14.02
C ASN A 96 5.11 -35.09 -13.91
N THR A 97 5.65 -34.29 -14.84
CA THR A 97 7.07 -33.90 -14.80
C THR A 97 7.31 -32.61 -14.02
N ILE A 98 8.54 -32.43 -13.54
CA ILE A 98 8.95 -31.22 -12.81
C ILE A 98 9.02 -30.01 -13.75
N ASP A 99 9.30 -30.21 -15.03
CA ASP A 99 9.30 -29.15 -16.04
C ASP A 99 7.89 -28.60 -16.26
N GLU A 100 6.89 -29.47 -16.40
CA GLU A 100 5.47 -29.06 -16.52
C GLU A 100 4.97 -28.38 -15.24
N LEU A 101 5.48 -28.79 -14.06
CA LEU A 101 5.17 -28.10 -12.80
C LEU A 101 5.74 -26.67 -12.79
N GLU A 102 6.96 -26.45 -13.29
CA GLU A 102 7.55 -25.11 -13.38
C GLU A 102 6.73 -24.19 -14.27
N ASP A 103 6.30 -24.68 -15.44
CA ASP A 103 5.46 -23.91 -16.37
C ASP A 103 4.12 -23.49 -15.72
N VAL A 104 3.49 -24.39 -14.97
CA VAL A 104 2.25 -24.10 -14.24
C VAL A 104 2.48 -23.08 -13.13
N VAL A 105 3.58 -23.21 -12.37
CA VAL A 105 3.94 -22.25 -11.32
C VAL A 105 4.21 -20.86 -11.92
N ASP A 106 4.89 -20.78 -13.06
CA ASP A 106 5.16 -19.53 -13.76
C ASP A 106 3.88 -18.84 -14.26
N ALA A 107 2.97 -19.61 -14.86
CA ALA A 107 1.66 -19.10 -15.25
C ALA A 107 0.85 -18.58 -14.05
N LEU A 108 0.92 -19.27 -12.91
CA LEU A 108 0.24 -18.86 -11.67
C LEU A 108 0.87 -17.59 -11.07
N ILE A 109 2.20 -17.46 -11.07
CA ILE A 109 2.89 -16.23 -10.65
C ILE A 109 2.45 -15.05 -11.51
N GLY A 110 2.45 -15.21 -12.84
CA GLY A 110 1.99 -14.18 -13.77
C GLY A 110 0.54 -13.76 -13.50
N TYR A 111 -0.35 -14.74 -13.31
CA TYR A 111 -1.75 -14.50 -12.98
C TYR A 111 -1.93 -13.72 -11.66
N TYR A 112 -1.24 -14.12 -10.59
CA TYR A 112 -1.37 -13.45 -9.29
C TYR A 112 -0.69 -12.09 -9.25
N LYS A 113 0.38 -11.86 -10.03
CA LYS A 113 0.95 -10.52 -10.27
C LYS A 113 -0.07 -9.60 -10.94
N HIS A 114 -0.77 -10.09 -11.96
CA HIS A 114 -1.84 -9.35 -12.62
C HIS A 114 -3.01 -9.02 -11.66
N ILE A 115 -3.44 -9.97 -10.83
CA ILE A 115 -4.47 -9.71 -9.80
C ILE A 115 -3.97 -8.71 -8.77
N HIS A 116 -2.72 -8.82 -8.32
CA HIS A 116 -2.12 -7.90 -7.37
C HIS A 116 -2.12 -6.48 -7.93
N TYR A 117 -1.75 -6.31 -9.19
CA TYR A 117 -1.79 -5.03 -9.87
C TYR A 117 -3.23 -4.48 -10.01
N THR A 118 -4.14 -5.26 -10.60
CA THR A 118 -5.52 -4.82 -10.87
C THR A 118 -6.34 -4.54 -9.61
N SER A 119 -6.04 -5.22 -8.50
CA SER A 119 -6.70 -5.00 -7.21
C SER A 119 -6.00 -3.97 -6.31
N GLY A 120 -4.87 -3.39 -6.75
CA GLY A 120 -4.06 -2.51 -5.91
C GLY A 120 -3.55 -3.20 -4.63
N GLY A 121 -3.29 -4.51 -4.70
CA GLY A 121 -2.85 -5.34 -3.58
C GLY A 121 -3.93 -5.72 -2.56
N LEU A 122 -5.19 -5.33 -2.77
CA LEU A 122 -6.28 -5.53 -1.80
C LEU A 122 -7.01 -6.87 -1.92
N SER A 123 -6.78 -7.64 -2.99
CA SER A 123 -7.42 -8.94 -3.17
C SER A 123 -6.77 -9.99 -2.28
N LEU A 124 -7.56 -10.71 -1.47
CA LEU A 124 -7.07 -11.83 -0.64
C LEU A 124 -6.38 -12.94 -1.47
N GLN A 125 -6.66 -13.00 -2.77
CA GLN A 125 -6.02 -13.95 -3.66
C GLN A 125 -4.53 -13.64 -3.90
N THR A 126 -4.10 -12.40 -3.70
CA THR A 126 -2.69 -12.00 -3.85
C THR A 126 -1.79 -12.59 -2.76
N ALA A 127 -2.37 -12.99 -1.62
CA ALA A 127 -1.64 -13.67 -0.55
C ALA A 127 -1.02 -15.02 -1.01
N LYS A 128 -1.47 -15.56 -2.16
CA LYS A 128 -0.89 -16.76 -2.77
C LYS A 128 0.36 -16.48 -3.61
N LEU A 129 0.63 -15.23 -3.99
CA LEU A 129 1.78 -14.89 -4.83
C LEU A 129 3.12 -15.31 -4.19
N PRO A 130 3.41 -14.98 -2.91
CA PRO A 130 4.66 -15.40 -2.27
C PRO A 130 4.82 -16.92 -2.20
N LEU A 131 3.71 -17.66 -2.06
CA LEU A 131 3.73 -19.12 -2.04
C LEU A 131 4.21 -19.70 -3.38
N TYR A 132 3.71 -19.19 -4.50
CA TYR A 132 4.13 -19.67 -5.82
C TYR A 132 5.54 -19.20 -6.17
N GLU A 133 5.94 -17.99 -5.78
CA GLU A 133 7.32 -17.53 -5.94
C GLU A 133 8.30 -18.40 -5.15
N PHE A 134 7.99 -18.73 -3.90
CA PHE A 134 8.76 -19.70 -3.12
C PHE A 134 8.80 -21.08 -3.78
N SER A 135 7.66 -21.56 -4.29
CA SER A 135 7.59 -22.86 -4.97
C SER A 135 8.50 -22.90 -6.21
N LYS A 136 8.59 -21.79 -6.96
CA LYS A 136 9.52 -21.67 -8.09
C LYS A 136 10.98 -21.80 -7.63
N THR A 137 11.35 -21.13 -6.54
CA THR A 137 12.70 -21.25 -5.96
C THR A 137 13.04 -22.71 -5.65
N VAL A 138 12.13 -23.43 -4.98
CA VAL A 138 12.33 -24.86 -4.67
C VAL A 138 12.54 -25.71 -5.94
N ILE A 139 11.79 -25.44 -7.01
CA ILE A 139 11.95 -26.15 -8.30
C ILE A 139 13.33 -25.86 -8.91
N VAL A 140 13.76 -24.60 -8.90
CA VAL A 140 15.07 -24.19 -9.42
C VAL A 140 16.20 -24.83 -8.61
N ASP A 141 16.12 -24.79 -7.29
CA ASP A 141 17.13 -25.38 -6.40
C ASP A 141 17.21 -26.90 -6.56
N TYR A 142 16.06 -27.56 -6.78
CA TYR A 142 16.01 -28.98 -7.12
C TYR A 142 16.71 -29.27 -8.45
N LYS A 143 16.39 -28.53 -9.51
CA LYS A 143 17.00 -28.68 -10.84
C LYS A 143 18.51 -28.43 -10.83
N ASN A 144 18.97 -27.50 -10.00
CA ASN A 144 20.38 -27.19 -9.79
C ASN A 144 21.11 -28.21 -8.89
N GLY A 145 20.37 -29.19 -8.33
CA GLY A 145 20.89 -30.19 -7.41
C GLY A 145 21.32 -29.60 -6.05
N GLU A 146 20.87 -28.39 -5.71
CA GLU A 146 21.21 -27.72 -4.45
C GLU A 146 20.52 -28.39 -3.26
N LEU A 147 19.24 -28.75 -3.40
CA LEU A 147 18.51 -29.48 -2.38
C LEU A 147 19.15 -30.83 -2.03
N ALA A 148 19.69 -31.53 -3.05
CA ALA A 148 20.40 -32.79 -2.83
C ALA A 148 21.73 -32.58 -2.08
N LYS A 149 22.41 -31.45 -2.32
CA LYS A 149 23.65 -31.08 -1.61
C LYS A 149 23.37 -30.68 -0.17
N GLU A 150 22.25 -30.00 0.12
CA GLU A 150 21.83 -29.70 1.48
C GLU A 150 21.57 -30.96 2.29
N LEU A 151 20.85 -31.92 1.69
CA LEU A 151 20.54 -33.20 2.33
C LEU A 151 21.81 -34.01 2.64
N GLN A 152 22.84 -33.92 1.79
CA GLN A 152 24.15 -34.55 2.02
C GLN A 152 25.03 -33.81 3.04
N LYS A 153 24.80 -32.53 3.30
CA LYS A 153 25.53 -31.75 4.32
C LYS A 153 25.00 -31.98 5.74
N GLU A 154 23.72 -32.39 5.85
CA GLU A 154 23.09 -32.73 7.13
C GLU A 154 23.20 -34.23 7.49
N SER A 155 23.79 -35.04 6.60
CA SER A 155 24.10 -36.47 6.81
C SER A 155 25.50 -36.66 7.41
#